data_AF-X1NQV0-F1
#
_entry.id   AF-X1NQV0-F1
#
_cell.length_a   1.000
_cell.length_b   1.000
_cell.length_c   1.000
_cell.angle_alpha   90.00
_cell.angle_beta   90.00
_cell.angle_gamma   90.00
#
_symmetry.space_group_name_H-M   'P 1'
#
loop_
_entity.id
_entity.type
_entity.pdbx_description
1 polymer ?
#
loop_
_entity_poly.entity_id
_entity_poly.type
_entity_poly.pdbx_seq_one_letter_code
_entity_poly.pdbx_strand_id
1 'polypeptide(L)'
;DIGLTRVGFKQVRLAAKYLSKVDFSNIYSSLLRRAIDTANIINKTKNLKIIARENLKEINFGKWEGMKFDQINKMFHDDYQNWLADPYNNCPTGGESFRQVKERAAAEIDNIVSENEDGSSVAVVTHGGVILSLLVHWLQIPICRWKSIIQRQGAINIVVIDRGFPYISAINYTGHIKPVYDDSEDKVIEIYSGLRNRN
;
A
#
# COMPACT_ATOMS: atom_id res chain seq x y z
N ASP A 1 -2.28 -16.07 7.44
CA ASP A 1 -2.97 -14.97 6.76
C ASP A 1 -4.06 -14.42 7.67
N ILE A 2 -4.19 -13.10 7.78
CA ILE A 2 -5.10 -12.43 8.73
C ILE A 2 -6.18 -11.68 7.97
N GLY A 3 -7.43 -11.81 8.42
CA GLY A 3 -8.58 -11.09 7.88
C GLY A 3 -8.66 -9.65 8.36
N LEU A 4 -9.65 -8.92 7.85
CA LEU A 4 -9.92 -7.55 8.29
C LEU A 4 -10.42 -7.52 9.75
N THR A 5 -10.00 -6.49 10.49
CA THR A 5 -10.58 -6.18 11.80
C THR A 5 -11.94 -5.50 11.64
N ARG A 6 -12.72 -5.38 12.73
CA ARG A 6 -14.00 -4.64 12.72
C ARG A 6 -13.85 -3.19 12.27
N VAL A 7 -12.73 -2.53 12.63
CA VAL A 7 -12.43 -1.16 12.18
C VAL A 7 -12.08 -1.16 10.68
N GLY A 8 -11.25 -2.10 10.23
CA GLY A 8 -10.91 -2.26 8.81
C GLY A 8 -12.15 -2.48 7.93
N PHE A 9 -13.09 -3.33 8.37
CA PHE A 9 -14.37 -3.52 7.67
C PHE A 9 -15.16 -2.21 7.52
N LYS A 10 -15.21 -1.37 8.56
CA LYS A 10 -15.88 -0.06 8.47
C LYS A 10 -15.20 0.86 7.48
N GLN A 11 -13.86 0.96 7.53
CA GLN A 11 -13.07 1.78 6.61
C GLN A 11 -13.28 1.36 5.16
N VAL A 12 -13.19 0.06 4.86
CA VAL A 12 -13.38 -0.44 3.49
C VAL A 12 -14.81 -0.23 3.00
N ARG A 13 -15.83 -0.36 3.86
CA ARG A 13 -17.23 -0.04 3.45
C ARG A 13 -17.39 1.42 3.05
N LEU A 14 -16.71 2.34 3.73
CA LEU A 14 -16.71 3.75 3.37
C LEU A 14 -15.96 3.97 2.05
N ALA A 15 -14.82 3.29 1.84
CA ALA A 15 -14.09 3.33 0.57
C ALA A 15 -14.96 2.81 -0.59
N ALA A 16 -15.63 1.67 -0.41
CA ALA A 16 -16.54 1.10 -1.41
C ALA A 16 -17.70 2.05 -1.74
N LYS A 17 -18.28 2.73 -0.74
CA LYS A 17 -19.32 3.75 -0.96
C LYS A 17 -18.77 4.93 -1.77
N TYR A 18 -17.57 5.42 -1.44
CA TYR A 18 -16.92 6.52 -2.15
C TYR A 18 -16.60 6.16 -3.60
N LEU A 19 -16.09 4.96 -3.84
CA LEU A 19 -15.74 4.43 -5.16
C LEU A 19 -16.95 3.94 -5.97
N SER A 20 -18.17 4.00 -5.42
CA SER A 20 -19.39 3.46 -6.06
C SER A 20 -19.68 4.11 -7.42
N LYS A 21 -19.28 5.37 -7.62
CA LYS A 21 -19.46 6.12 -8.87
C LYS A 21 -18.35 5.94 -9.90
N VAL A 22 -17.23 5.32 -9.55
CA VAL A 22 -16.10 5.12 -10.49
C VAL A 22 -16.37 3.90 -11.35
N ASP A 23 -16.51 4.06 -12.66
CA ASP A 23 -16.72 2.89 -13.52
C ASP A 23 -15.41 2.10 -13.66
N PHE A 24 -15.37 0.90 -13.07
CA PHE A 24 -14.19 0.05 -13.13
C PHE A 24 -14.44 -1.08 -14.11
N SER A 25 -13.49 -1.35 -15.01
CA SER A 25 -13.55 -2.51 -15.89
C SER A 25 -13.21 -3.80 -15.14
N ASN A 26 -12.23 -3.74 -14.22
CA ASN A 26 -11.73 -4.89 -13.48
C ASN A 26 -11.30 -4.53 -12.04
N ILE A 27 -11.28 -5.55 -11.17
CA ILE A 27 -10.70 -5.45 -9.83
C ILE A 27 -9.56 -6.46 -9.72
N TYR A 28 -8.35 -5.98 -9.53
CA TYR A 28 -7.17 -6.77 -9.22
C TYR A 28 -6.91 -6.78 -7.73
N SER A 29 -6.48 -7.91 -7.18
CA SER A 29 -6.19 -8.02 -5.76
C SER A 29 -4.97 -8.86 -5.50
N SER A 30 -4.23 -8.52 -4.45
CA SER A 30 -3.35 -9.50 -3.80
C SER A 30 -4.13 -10.73 -3.36
N LEU A 31 -3.46 -11.88 -3.37
CA LEU A 31 -4.00 -13.16 -2.88
C LEU A 31 -4.21 -13.22 -1.36
N LEU A 32 -3.63 -12.28 -0.58
CA LEU A 32 -3.80 -12.27 0.87
C LEU A 32 -5.24 -11.93 1.26
N ARG A 33 -5.74 -12.61 2.28
CA ARG A 33 -7.14 -12.61 2.72
C ARG A 33 -7.67 -11.21 2.97
N ARG A 34 -6.92 -10.35 3.66
CA ARG A 34 -7.29 -8.94 3.90
C ARG A 34 -7.50 -8.14 2.62
N ALA A 35 -6.74 -8.42 1.55
CA ALA A 35 -6.90 -7.77 0.26
C ALA A 35 -8.09 -8.34 -0.50
N ILE A 36 -8.24 -9.67 -0.53
CA ILE A 36 -9.41 -10.34 -1.12
C ILE A 36 -10.71 -9.92 -0.45
N ASP A 37 -10.76 -9.86 0.88
CA ASP A 37 -11.93 -9.36 1.63
C ASP A 37 -12.24 -7.91 1.26
N THR A 38 -11.20 -7.08 1.11
CA THR A 38 -11.34 -5.68 0.70
C THR A 38 -11.91 -5.56 -0.72
N ALA A 39 -11.36 -6.30 -1.68
CA ALA A 39 -11.82 -6.37 -3.06
C ALA A 39 -13.28 -6.84 -3.13
N ASN A 40 -13.65 -7.87 -2.38
CA ASN A 40 -15.03 -8.35 -2.30
C ASN A 40 -16.00 -7.28 -1.80
N ILE A 41 -15.61 -6.49 -0.79
CA ILE A 41 -16.47 -5.40 -0.27
C ILE A 41 -16.66 -4.30 -1.32
N ILE A 42 -15.60 -3.91 -2.02
CA ILE A 42 -15.67 -2.94 -3.14
C ILE A 42 -16.59 -3.47 -4.25
N ASN A 43 -16.47 -4.76 -4.56
CA ASN A 43 -17.19 -5.40 -5.66
C ASN A 43 -18.70 -5.58 -5.42
N LYS A 44 -19.18 -5.48 -4.19
CA LYS A 44 -20.61 -5.71 -3.83
C LYS A 44 -21.62 -4.94 -4.68
N THR A 45 -21.22 -3.77 -5.20
CA THR A 45 -22.08 -2.90 -6.01
C THR A 45 -21.67 -2.81 -7.47
N LYS A 46 -20.59 -3.49 -7.86
CA LYS A 46 -19.97 -3.42 -9.20
C LYS A 46 -20.21 -4.68 -10.01
N ASN A 47 -20.28 -5.85 -9.35
CA ASN A 47 -20.45 -7.15 -9.98
C ASN A 47 -19.39 -7.47 -11.06
N LEU A 48 -18.13 -7.13 -10.76
CA LEU A 48 -16.97 -7.36 -11.62
C LEU A 48 -16.24 -8.65 -11.23
N LYS A 49 -15.40 -9.14 -12.14
CA LYS A 49 -14.45 -10.21 -11.81
C LYS A 49 -13.35 -9.68 -10.89
N ILE A 50 -13.06 -10.40 -9.81
CA ILE A 50 -11.88 -10.15 -8.98
C ILE A 50 -10.76 -11.07 -9.48
N ILE A 51 -9.66 -10.46 -9.92
CA ILE A 51 -8.52 -11.13 -10.50
C ILE A 51 -7.37 -11.09 -9.49
N ALA A 52 -7.04 -12.25 -8.92
CA ALA A 52 -6.00 -12.34 -7.91
C ALA A 52 -4.61 -12.43 -8.55
N ARG A 53 -3.64 -11.71 -7.97
CA ARG A 53 -2.25 -11.61 -8.44
C ARG A 53 -1.26 -11.86 -7.30
N GLU A 54 -0.32 -12.78 -7.52
CA GLU A 54 0.74 -13.11 -6.56
C GLU A 54 1.71 -11.92 -6.37
N ASN A 55 2.08 -11.25 -7.46
CA ASN A 55 2.99 -10.11 -7.45
C ASN A 55 2.46 -8.87 -6.73
N LEU A 56 1.17 -8.86 -6.34
CA LEU A 56 0.57 -7.81 -5.51
C LEU A 56 0.64 -8.13 -4.00
N LYS A 57 1.24 -9.25 -3.57
CA LYS A 57 1.40 -9.57 -2.14
C LYS A 57 2.28 -8.59 -1.40
N GLU A 58 2.00 -8.44 -0.10
CA GLU A 58 2.79 -7.59 0.78
C GLU A 58 4.25 -8.03 0.78
N ILE A 59 5.15 -7.10 1.11
CA ILE A 59 6.55 -7.42 1.36
C ILE A 59 6.67 -8.61 2.33
N ASN A 60 7.49 -9.59 1.95
CA ASN A 60 7.82 -10.68 2.84
C ASN A 60 8.80 -10.18 3.92
N PHE A 61 8.36 -10.20 5.17
CA PHE A 61 9.19 -9.78 6.31
C PHE A 61 10.08 -10.92 6.87
N GLY A 62 10.04 -12.11 6.28
CA GLY A 62 10.87 -13.25 6.65
C GLY A 62 10.71 -13.58 8.14
N LYS A 63 11.83 -13.65 8.86
CA LYS A 63 11.84 -13.96 10.30
C LYS A 63 11.15 -12.89 11.17
N TRP A 64 10.86 -11.71 10.64
CA TRP A 64 10.21 -10.64 11.39
C TRP A 64 8.68 -10.73 11.37
N GLU A 65 8.09 -11.64 10.58
CA GLU A 65 6.64 -11.79 10.53
C GLU A 65 6.04 -12.08 11.91
N GLY A 66 4.97 -11.34 12.25
CA GLY A 66 4.28 -11.48 13.53
C GLY A 66 4.98 -10.83 14.73
N MET A 67 6.19 -10.30 14.56
CA MET A 67 6.92 -9.59 15.62
C MET A 67 6.55 -8.12 15.69
N LYS A 68 6.66 -7.53 16.88
CA LYS A 68 6.63 -6.08 17.07
C LYS A 68 8.00 -5.47 16.78
N PHE A 69 8.04 -4.20 16.36
CA PHE A 69 9.29 -3.51 16.02
C PHE A 69 10.32 -3.47 17.16
N ASP A 70 9.88 -3.36 18.42
CA ASP A 70 10.77 -3.41 19.58
C ASP A 70 11.39 -4.80 19.78
N GLN A 71 10.67 -5.87 19.45
CA GLN A 71 11.18 -7.24 19.47
C GLN A 71 12.16 -7.47 18.33
N ILE A 72 11.84 -6.99 17.12
CA ILE A 72 12.71 -7.06 15.94
C ILE A 72 14.04 -6.36 16.24
N ASN A 73 14.01 -5.13 16.77
CA ASN A 73 15.22 -4.37 17.10
C ASN A 73 16.08 -5.06 18.18
N LYS A 74 15.47 -5.81 19.10
CA LYS A 74 16.20 -6.57 20.12
C LYS A 74 16.84 -7.83 19.57
N MET A 75 16.17 -8.53 18.65
CA MET A 75 16.60 -9.84 18.15
C MET A 75 17.46 -9.77 16.88
N PHE A 76 17.23 -8.74 16.05
CA PHE A 76 17.85 -8.54 14.74
C PHE A 76 18.31 -7.08 14.62
N HIS A 77 19.04 -6.57 15.62
CA HIS A 77 19.37 -5.14 15.73
C HIS A 77 20.01 -4.58 14.45
N ASP A 78 21.12 -5.17 14.01
CA ASP A 78 21.89 -4.66 12.88
C ASP A 78 21.09 -4.73 11.57
N ASP A 79 20.45 -5.87 11.29
CA ASP A 79 19.56 -6.03 10.12
C ASP A 79 18.44 -4.99 10.14
N TYR A 80 17.84 -4.74 11.31
CA TYR A 80 16.78 -3.75 11.46
C TYR A 80 17.25 -2.32 11.24
N GLN A 81 18.40 -1.93 11.80
CA GLN A 81 18.98 -0.59 11.58
C GLN A 81 19.38 -0.38 10.12
N ASN A 82 20.01 -1.38 9.50
CA ASN A 82 20.37 -1.33 8.08
C ASN A 82 19.14 -1.22 7.17
N TRP A 83 18.09 -1.99 7.46
CA TRP A 83 16.82 -1.91 6.74
C TRP A 83 16.12 -0.55 6.93
N LEU A 84 16.14 0.02 8.14
CA LEU A 84 15.54 1.34 8.39
C LEU A 84 16.25 2.45 7.62
N ALA A 85 17.57 2.35 7.47
CA ALA A 85 18.42 3.31 6.77
C ALA A 85 18.27 3.20 5.24
N ASP A 86 18.26 1.97 4.71
CA ASP A 86 18.15 1.70 3.28
C ASP A 86 17.39 0.38 3.02
N PRO A 87 16.04 0.43 2.99
CA PRO A 87 15.22 -0.75 2.72
C PRO A 87 15.28 -1.21 1.26
N TYR A 88 15.93 -0.44 0.36
CA TYR A 88 16.06 -0.82 -1.04
C TYR A 88 17.12 -1.89 -1.22
N ASN A 89 18.27 -1.72 -0.57
CA ASN A 89 19.38 -2.66 -0.65
C ASN A 89 19.39 -3.70 0.47
N ASN A 90 18.76 -3.40 1.61
CA ASN A 90 18.69 -4.32 2.75
C ASN A 90 17.29 -4.92 2.86
N CYS A 91 17.22 -6.20 3.22
CA CYS A 91 15.96 -6.89 3.43
C CYS A 91 15.76 -7.25 4.92
N PRO A 92 14.51 -7.40 5.37
CA PRO A 92 14.21 -8.15 6.59
C PRO A 92 14.89 -9.52 6.53
N THR A 93 15.33 -10.05 7.67
CA THR A 93 16.12 -11.30 7.70
C THR A 93 15.35 -12.47 7.05
N GLY A 94 15.80 -12.91 5.87
CA GLY A 94 15.13 -13.95 5.07
C GLY A 94 13.86 -13.50 4.35
N GLY A 95 13.68 -12.19 4.17
CA GLY A 95 12.54 -11.56 3.49
C GLY A 95 12.92 -10.88 2.18
N GLU A 96 12.10 -9.93 1.76
CA GLU A 96 12.26 -9.15 0.52
C GLU A 96 12.77 -7.74 0.81
N SER A 97 13.63 -7.20 -0.06
CA SER A 97 13.95 -5.76 -0.08
C SER A 97 12.92 -4.96 -0.88
N PHE A 98 12.89 -3.64 -0.72
CA PHE A 98 12.04 -2.76 -1.54
C PHE A 98 12.37 -2.87 -3.03
N ARG A 99 13.63 -3.17 -3.38
CA ARG A 99 14.01 -3.42 -4.77
C ARG A 99 13.27 -4.62 -5.35
N GLN A 100 13.25 -5.74 -4.64
CA GLN A 100 12.58 -6.96 -5.09
C GLN A 100 11.06 -6.75 -5.18
N VAL A 101 10.45 -6.12 -4.17
CA VAL A 101 9.02 -5.77 -4.19
C VAL A 101 8.70 -4.86 -5.37
N LYS A 102 9.51 -3.82 -5.59
CA LYS A 102 9.35 -2.90 -6.72
C LYS A 102 9.43 -3.62 -8.05
N GLU A 103 10.41 -4.51 -8.24
CA GLU A 103 10.59 -5.25 -9.49
C GLU A 103 9.35 -6.08 -9.84
N ARG A 104 8.84 -6.89 -8.90
CA ARG A 104 7.63 -7.68 -9.15
C ARG A 104 6.36 -6.84 -9.27
N ALA A 105 6.22 -5.79 -8.46
CA ALA A 105 5.01 -4.98 -8.43
C ALA A 105 4.91 -4.09 -9.67
N ALA A 106 6.01 -3.46 -10.11
CA ALA A 106 6.00 -2.62 -11.31
C ALA A 106 5.68 -3.44 -12.57
N ALA A 107 6.32 -4.61 -12.72
CA ALA A 107 6.01 -5.53 -13.81
C ALA A 107 4.54 -5.99 -13.79
N GLU A 108 3.97 -6.21 -12.60
CA GLU A 108 2.55 -6.56 -12.48
C GLU A 108 1.62 -5.40 -12.85
N ILE A 109 1.98 -4.16 -12.51
CA ILE A 109 1.22 -2.98 -12.96
C ILE A 109 1.30 -2.85 -14.49
N ASP A 110 2.45 -3.05 -15.10
CA ASP A 110 2.61 -3.02 -16.56
C ASP A 110 1.75 -4.10 -17.23
N ASN A 111 1.72 -5.32 -16.67
CA ASN A 111 0.83 -6.39 -17.14
C ASN A 111 -0.64 -5.97 -17.04
N ILE A 112 -1.07 -5.44 -15.89
CA ILE A 112 -2.45 -4.96 -15.69
C ILE A 112 -2.80 -3.88 -16.71
N VAL A 113 -1.91 -2.93 -16.98
CA VAL A 113 -2.13 -1.89 -18.00
C VAL A 113 -2.31 -2.54 -19.38
N SER A 114 -1.45 -3.49 -19.76
CA SER A 114 -1.51 -4.16 -21.06
C SER A 114 -2.75 -5.06 -21.25
N GLU A 115 -3.35 -5.55 -20.16
CA GLU A 115 -4.54 -6.39 -20.17
C GLU A 115 -5.85 -5.60 -20.29
N ASN A 116 -5.81 -4.28 -20.14
CA ASN A 116 -7.00 -3.43 -20.12
C ASN A 116 -7.01 -2.44 -21.28
N GLU A 117 -8.21 -2.00 -21.66
CA GLU A 117 -8.38 -1.04 -22.75
C GLU A 117 -7.88 0.36 -22.34
N ASP A 118 -7.33 1.09 -23.31
CA ASP A 118 -6.94 2.49 -23.13
C ASP A 118 -8.12 3.33 -22.64
N GLY A 119 -7.87 4.18 -21.65
CA GLY A 119 -8.90 5.03 -21.03
C GLY A 119 -9.81 4.31 -20.02
N SER A 120 -9.67 3.00 -19.83
CA SER A 120 -10.39 2.29 -18.78
C SER A 120 -9.82 2.58 -17.39
N SER A 121 -10.64 2.36 -16.35
CA SER A 121 -10.21 2.44 -14.95
C SER A 121 -10.29 1.07 -14.30
N VAL A 122 -9.29 0.71 -13.51
CA VAL A 122 -9.26 -0.53 -12.73
C VAL A 122 -9.05 -0.25 -11.25
N ALA A 123 -9.53 -1.13 -10.38
CA ALA A 123 -9.18 -1.09 -8.96
C ALA A 123 -8.07 -2.10 -8.66
N VAL A 124 -7.00 -1.67 -7.99
CA VAL A 124 -5.92 -2.56 -7.52
C VAL A 124 -5.89 -2.55 -6.00
N VAL A 125 -6.15 -3.71 -5.39
CA VAL A 125 -6.19 -3.89 -3.93
C VAL A 125 -4.92 -4.61 -3.46
N THR A 126 -4.00 -3.88 -2.84
CA THR A 126 -2.71 -4.40 -2.38
C THR A 126 -2.37 -3.85 -0.98
N HIS A 127 -1.10 -3.70 -0.65
CA HIS A 127 -0.62 -3.46 0.70
C HIS A 127 0.34 -2.27 0.79
N GLY A 128 0.62 -1.82 2.01
CA GLY A 128 1.36 -0.59 2.25
C GLY A 128 2.79 -0.64 1.72
N GLY A 129 3.51 -1.76 1.92
CA GLY A 129 4.87 -1.91 1.41
C GLY A 129 4.94 -1.89 -0.11
N VAL A 130 3.99 -2.56 -0.78
CA VAL A 130 3.88 -2.57 -2.25
C VAL A 130 3.62 -1.17 -2.78
N ILE A 131 2.57 -0.49 -2.27
CA ILE A 131 2.20 0.86 -2.71
C ILE A 131 3.37 1.82 -2.50
N LEU A 132 4.01 1.76 -1.33
CA LEU A 132 5.12 2.63 -1.00
C LEU A 132 6.33 2.40 -1.94
N SER A 133 6.65 1.13 -2.24
CA SER A 133 7.74 0.78 -3.15
C SER A 133 7.48 1.32 -4.57
N LEU A 134 6.24 1.23 -5.06
CA LEU A 134 5.83 1.78 -6.36
C LEU A 134 5.89 3.30 -6.37
N LEU A 135 5.38 3.98 -5.34
CA LEU A 135 5.39 5.44 -5.27
C LEU A 135 6.81 6.01 -5.17
N VAL A 136 7.68 5.39 -4.36
CA VAL A 136 9.09 5.78 -4.27
C VAL A 136 9.79 5.64 -5.62
N HIS A 137 9.48 4.56 -6.35
CA HIS A 137 10.01 4.33 -7.69
C HIS A 137 9.50 5.35 -8.72
N TRP A 138 8.19 5.52 -8.83
CA TRP A 138 7.56 6.40 -9.82
C TRP A 138 7.88 7.89 -9.59
N LEU A 139 7.94 8.34 -8.33
CA LEU A 139 8.29 9.71 -7.98
C LEU A 139 9.80 9.96 -7.88
N GLN A 140 10.62 8.93 -8.11
CA GLN A 140 12.08 8.99 -7.96
C GLN A 140 12.52 9.57 -6.61
N ILE A 141 11.82 9.20 -5.55
CA ILE A 141 12.14 9.68 -4.19
C ILE A 141 13.48 9.06 -3.77
N PRO A 142 14.46 9.87 -3.32
CA PRO A 142 15.69 9.33 -2.78
C PRO A 142 15.40 8.36 -1.64
N ILE A 143 16.03 7.18 -1.65
CA ILE A 143 15.62 6.09 -0.75
C ILE A 143 15.65 6.50 0.72
N CYS A 144 16.61 7.33 1.15
CA CYS A 144 16.69 7.85 2.52
C CYS A 144 15.43 8.63 2.98
N ARG A 145 14.57 9.05 2.04
CA ARG A 145 13.30 9.76 2.30
C ARG A 145 12.08 8.87 2.10
N TRP A 146 12.22 7.56 2.00
CA TRP A 146 11.10 6.63 1.78
C TRP A 146 9.95 6.80 2.78
N LYS A 147 10.26 7.13 4.05
CA LYS A 147 9.28 7.38 5.12
C LYS A 147 8.47 8.67 4.96
N SER A 148 8.78 9.51 3.97
CA SER A 148 8.06 10.77 3.71
C SER A 148 6.67 10.57 3.11
N ILE A 149 6.40 9.40 2.54
CA ILE A 149 5.06 9.02 2.08
C ILE A 149 4.39 8.16 3.16
N ILE A 150 3.24 8.64 3.63
CA ILE A 150 2.40 7.93 4.59
C ILE A 150 1.40 7.09 3.82
N GLN A 151 1.16 5.84 4.25
CA GLN A 151 0.09 5.00 3.73
C GLN A 151 -0.78 4.52 4.90
N ARG A 152 -2.04 4.94 4.92
CA ARG A 152 -3.02 4.56 5.94
C ARG A 152 -3.87 3.40 5.45
N GLN A 153 -4.42 2.66 6.41
CA GLN A 153 -5.39 1.61 6.14
C GLN A 153 -6.66 2.20 5.49
N GLY A 154 -7.14 1.56 4.43
CA GLY A 154 -8.30 2.01 3.67
C GLY A 154 -8.05 3.25 2.81
N ALA A 155 -6.81 3.76 2.74
CA ALA A 155 -6.50 4.89 1.88
C ALA A 155 -6.59 4.54 0.39
N ILE A 156 -6.93 5.54 -0.43
CA ILE A 156 -7.01 5.45 -1.88
C ILE A 156 -5.83 6.20 -2.48
N ASN A 157 -5.16 5.59 -3.45
CA ASN A 157 -4.17 6.23 -4.30
C ASN A 157 -4.74 6.24 -5.74
N ILE A 158 -4.53 7.34 -6.47
CA ILE A 158 -5.01 7.47 -7.86
C ILE A 158 -3.80 7.73 -8.74
N VAL A 159 -3.60 6.84 -9.71
CA VAL A 159 -2.51 6.91 -10.68
C VAL A 159 -3.10 6.72 -12.07
N VAL A 160 -2.71 7.60 -13.00
CA VAL A 160 -3.02 7.49 -14.42
C VAL A 160 -1.73 7.07 -15.12
N ILE A 161 -1.77 6.01 -15.91
CA ILE A 161 -0.61 5.54 -16.67
C ILE A 161 -0.87 5.83 -18.15
N ASP A 162 -0.05 6.68 -18.76
CA ASP A 162 -0.08 6.95 -20.21
C ASP A 162 1.28 6.60 -20.80
N ARG A 163 1.30 5.69 -21.78
CA ARG A 163 2.52 5.22 -22.46
C ARG A 163 3.65 4.84 -21.49
N GLY A 164 3.28 4.12 -20.42
CA GLY A 164 4.19 3.67 -19.37
C GLY A 164 4.61 4.76 -18.36
N PHE A 165 4.16 6.00 -18.52
CA PHE A 165 4.45 7.07 -17.58
C PHE A 165 3.35 7.21 -16.52
N PRO A 166 3.69 7.14 -15.21
CA PRO A 166 2.72 7.25 -14.12
C PRO A 166 2.52 8.70 -13.67
N TYR A 167 1.30 9.23 -13.86
CA TYR A 167 0.83 10.48 -13.28
C TYR A 167 0.09 10.20 -11.97
N ILE A 168 0.63 10.66 -10.85
CA ILE A 168 0.06 10.43 -9.53
C ILE A 168 -0.86 11.59 -9.15
N SER A 169 -2.17 11.33 -9.15
CA SER A 169 -3.21 12.33 -8.88
C SER A 169 -3.55 12.44 -7.39
N ALA A 170 -3.50 11.32 -6.67
CA ALA A 170 -3.75 11.30 -5.23
C ALA A 170 -2.87 10.26 -4.53
N ILE A 171 -2.33 10.64 -3.37
CA ILE A 171 -1.57 9.76 -2.49
C ILE A 171 -2.26 9.73 -1.12
N ASN A 172 -2.52 8.54 -0.60
CA ASN A 172 -3.03 8.32 0.75
C ASN A 172 -4.35 9.07 1.06
N TYR A 173 -5.25 9.16 0.08
CA TYR A 173 -6.54 9.83 0.25
C TYR A 173 -7.43 9.04 1.21
N THR A 174 -7.83 9.67 2.32
CA THR A 174 -8.66 9.07 3.37
C THR A 174 -9.95 9.84 3.65
N GLY A 175 -10.30 10.82 2.80
CA GLY A 175 -11.46 11.72 2.99
C GLY A 175 -12.81 11.01 3.15
N HIS A 176 -12.94 9.78 2.63
CA HIS A 176 -14.12 8.95 2.80
C HIS A 176 -14.25 8.31 4.19
N ILE A 177 -13.13 8.15 4.93
CA ILE A 177 -13.10 7.64 6.31
C ILE A 177 -13.29 8.80 7.27
N LYS A 178 -12.47 9.83 7.10
CA LYS A 178 -12.47 11.07 7.87
C LYS A 178 -11.87 12.19 7.02
N PRO A 179 -12.30 13.45 7.18
CA PRO A 179 -11.64 14.54 6.48
C PRO A 179 -10.17 14.62 6.89
N VAL A 180 -9.32 15.08 5.96
CA VAL A 180 -7.86 15.20 6.19
C VAL A 180 -7.60 16.14 7.37
N TYR A 181 -8.42 17.18 7.48
CA TYR A 181 -8.51 18.09 8.61
C TYR A 181 -9.86 17.85 9.31
N ASP A 182 -9.83 17.37 10.56
CA ASP A 182 -11.01 17.14 11.41
C ASP A 182 -10.90 17.91 12.75
N ASP A 183 -10.18 19.04 12.75
CA ASP A 183 -9.76 19.81 13.94
C ASP A 183 -8.94 19.00 14.97
N SER A 184 -8.56 17.75 14.67
CA SER A 184 -7.71 16.88 15.50
C SER A 184 -6.35 16.55 14.85
N GLU A 185 -5.87 17.47 14.00
CA GLU A 185 -4.58 17.43 13.29
C GLU A 185 -3.38 17.11 14.21
N ASP A 186 -3.54 17.42 15.50
CA ASP A 186 -2.63 17.14 16.58
C ASP A 186 -2.10 15.71 16.55
N LYS A 187 -2.89 14.67 16.25
CA LYS A 187 -2.37 13.29 16.34
C LYS A 187 -1.30 12.96 15.30
N VAL A 188 -1.36 13.51 14.09
CA VAL A 188 -0.34 13.24 13.06
C VAL A 188 0.92 14.02 13.38
N ILE A 189 0.75 15.30 13.70
CA ILE A 189 1.85 16.17 14.11
C ILE A 189 2.50 15.62 15.40
N GLU A 190 1.73 15.17 16.39
CA GLU A 190 2.20 14.54 17.63
C GLU A 190 2.95 13.24 17.36
N ILE A 191 2.43 12.35 16.50
CA ILE A 191 3.12 11.09 16.16
C ILE A 191 4.48 11.38 15.53
N TYR A 192 4.56 12.30 14.56
CA TYR A 192 5.81 12.59 13.87
C TYR A 192 6.74 13.55 14.63
N SER A 193 6.21 14.43 15.48
CA SER A 193 6.98 15.26 16.42
C SER A 193 7.56 14.42 17.56
N GLY A 194 6.81 13.41 18.03
CA GLY A 194 7.28 12.44 19.02
C GLY A 194 8.40 11.54 18.50
N LEU A 195 8.48 11.32 17.18
CA LEU A 195 9.61 10.63 16.54
C LEU A 195 10.90 11.47 16.50
N ARG A 196 10.80 12.81 16.48
CA ARG A 196 11.98 13.71 16.59
C ARG A 196 12.60 13.72 17.99
N ASN A 197 11.78 13.51 19.03
CA ASN A 197 12.22 13.57 20.43
C ASN A 197 12.82 12.25 20.96
N ARG A 198 13.06 11.26 20.09
CA ARG A 198 13.68 9.96 20.43
C ARG A 198 15.09 9.80 19.86
N ASN A 199 15.78 10.92 19.63
CA ASN A 199 17.23 10.95 19.39
C ASN A 199 17.96 11.27 20.70
#